data_AF-A0A2A3E2T7-F1
#
_entry.id   AF-A0A2A3E2T7-F1
#
_cell.length_a   1.000
_cell.length_b   1.000
_cell.length_c   1.000
_cell.angle_alpha   90.00
_cell.angle_beta   90.00
_cell.angle_gamma   90.00
#
_symmetry.space_group_name_H-M   'P 1'
#
loop_
_entity.id
_entity.type
_entity.pdbx_description
1 polymer ?
#
loop_
_entity_poly.entity_id
_entity_poly.type
_entity_poly.pdbx_seq_one_letter_code
_entity_poly.pdbx_strand_id
1 'polypeptide(L)'
;MAEGLYPQPTLDISIEDVPEKQTKPTITLRADGLYDILSRTILLDENLPEAAIVKCLLGIPKVNYNISHKAVYYPVRNSFL
;
A
#
# COMPACT_ATOMS: atom_id res chain seq x y z
N MET A 1 4.36 -5.64 0.56
CA MET A 1 5.28 -6.03 1.66
C MET A 1 6.65 -5.48 1.34
N ALA A 2 7.44 -5.13 2.34
CA ALA A 2 8.85 -4.82 2.20
C ALA A 2 9.62 -5.40 3.39
N GLU A 3 10.85 -5.86 3.15
CA GLU A 3 11.64 -6.63 4.12
C GLU A 3 13.02 -6.01 4.34
N GLY A 4 13.62 -6.28 5.50
CA GLY A 4 15.01 -5.95 5.76
C GLY A 4 15.31 -4.45 5.82
N LEU A 5 14.36 -3.65 6.29
CA LEU A 5 14.43 -2.19 6.29
C LEU A 5 15.08 -1.67 7.58
N TYR A 6 15.87 -0.60 7.46
CA TYR A 6 16.39 0.12 8.61
C TYR A 6 16.66 1.58 8.26
N PRO A 7 16.36 2.55 9.14
CA PRO A 7 15.61 2.43 10.41
C PRO A 7 14.11 2.10 10.22
N GLN A 8 13.32 2.15 11.31
CA GLN A 8 11.89 1.83 11.28
C GLN A 8 11.13 2.55 10.13
N PRO A 9 10.44 1.81 9.25
CA PRO A 9 9.77 2.35 8.06
C PRO A 9 8.31 2.75 8.30
N THR A 10 7.72 3.45 7.32
CA THR A 10 6.29 3.71 7.16
C THR A 10 5.82 3.16 5.81
N LEU A 11 4.57 2.71 5.72
CA LEU A 11 3.99 2.20 4.49
C LEU A 11 2.52 2.61 4.39
N ASP A 12 2.22 3.41 3.37
CA ASP A 12 0.88 3.90 3.08
C ASP A 12 0.40 3.33 1.74
N ILE A 13 -0.88 2.95 1.68
CA ILE A 13 -1.57 2.58 0.45
C ILE A 13 -2.61 3.68 0.20
N SER A 14 -2.67 4.15 -1.05
CA SER A 14 -3.71 5.06 -1.52
C SER A 14 -4.21 4.63 -2.90
N ILE A 15 -5.49 4.82 -3.14
CA ILE A 15 -6.09 4.65 -4.48
C ILE A 15 -6.56 6.01 -4.96
N GLU A 16 -6.18 6.38 -6.18
CA GLU A 16 -6.62 7.65 -6.77
C GLU A 16 -8.15 7.70 -6.83
N ASP A 17 -8.71 8.86 -6.47
CA ASP A 17 -10.14 9.16 -6.48
C ASP A 17 -11.04 8.27 -5.59
N VAL A 18 -10.45 7.43 -4.73
CA VAL A 18 -11.18 6.62 -3.75
C VAL A 18 -10.79 7.07 -2.34
N PRO A 19 -11.73 7.58 -1.53
CA PRO A 19 -11.46 7.91 -0.13
C PRO A 19 -11.27 6.61 0.67
N GLU A 20 -10.01 6.23 0.88
CA GLU A 20 -9.67 5.02 1.63
C GLU A 20 -9.64 5.25 3.15
N LYS A 21 -10.12 4.26 3.91
CA LYS A 21 -9.76 4.14 5.33
C LYS A 21 -8.33 3.65 5.41
N GLN A 22 -7.42 4.49 5.89
CA GLN A 22 -6.04 4.08 6.14
C GLN A 22 -6.01 2.89 7.11
N THR A 23 -5.56 1.74 6.62
CA THR A 23 -5.21 0.60 7.46
C THR A 23 -3.81 0.79 8.01
N LYS A 24 -3.64 0.56 9.31
CA LYS A 24 -2.32 0.63 9.93
C LYS A 24 -1.47 -0.55 9.42
N PRO A 25 -0.24 -0.30 8.95
CA PRO A 25 0.65 -1.38 8.57
C PRO A 25 1.04 -2.20 9.79
N THR A 26 1.27 -3.49 9.59
CA THR A 26 1.95 -4.36 10.55
C THR A 26 3.44 -4.19 10.38
N ILE A 27 4.13 -3.85 11.47
CA ILE A 27 5.59 -3.70 11.51
C ILE A 27 6.15 -4.78 12.42
N THR A 28 7.16 -5.50 11.95
CA THR A 28 7.82 -6.56 12.72
C THR A 28 9.31 -6.27 12.81
N LEU A 29 9.85 -6.16 14.03
CA LEU A 29 11.28 -6.12 14.28
C LEU A 29 11.83 -7.56 14.30
N ARG A 30 12.78 -7.84 13.43
CA ARG A 30 13.45 -9.13 13.29
C ARG A 30 14.57 -9.28 14.33
N ALA A 31 15.03 -10.52 14.50
CA ALA A 31 16.15 -10.84 15.39
C ALA A 31 17.49 -10.20 14.96
N ASP A 32 17.65 -9.91 13.66
CA ASP A 32 18.81 -9.20 13.10
C ASP A 32 18.75 -7.66 13.28
N GLY A 33 17.69 -7.14 13.91
CA GLY A 33 17.51 -5.71 14.16
C GLY A 33 16.90 -4.94 12.98
N LEU A 34 16.55 -5.62 11.88
CA LEU A 34 15.87 -5.02 10.73
C LEU A 34 14.34 -5.09 10.87
N TYR A 35 13.63 -4.28 10.10
CA TYR A 35 12.17 -4.21 10.10
C TYR A 35 11.58 -4.81 8.82
N ASP A 36 10.55 -5.64 8.98
CA ASP A 36 9.63 -6.00 7.91
C ASP A 36 8.32 -5.22 8.08
N ILE A 37 7.70 -4.81 6.96
CA ILE A 37 6.47 -4.03 6.97
C ILE A 37 5.46 -4.56 5.94
N LEU A 38 4.21 -4.65 6.38
CA LEU A 38 3.11 -5.20 5.59
C LEU A 38 1.84 -4.37 5.80
N SER A 39 1.34 -3.79 4.71
CA SER A 39 0.02 -3.15 4.66
C SER A 39 -0.86 -3.89 3.65
N ARG A 40 -2.17 -3.90 3.92
CA ARG A 40 -3.21 -4.48 3.08
C ARG A 40 -4.45 -3.60 3.13
N THR A 41 -5.10 -3.46 1.97
CA THR A 41 -6.43 -2.84 1.82
C THR A 41 -7.34 -3.86 1.13
N ILE A 42 -8.63 -3.82 1.44
CA ILE A 42 -9.64 -4.69 0.83
C ILE A 42 -10.78 -3.79 0.37
N LEU A 43 -11.10 -3.85 -0.92
CA LEU A 43 -12.15 -3.05 -1.55
C LEU A 43 -12.97 -3.93 -2.48
N LEU A 44 -14.21 -3.51 -2.71
CA LEU A 44 -15.10 -4.13 -3.69
C LEU A 44 -14.86 -3.49 -5.06
N ASP A 45 -14.88 -4.29 -6.11
CA ASP A 45 -14.74 -3.86 -7.51
C ASP A 45 -15.73 -2.73 -7.88
N GLU A 46 -16.94 -2.77 -7.32
CA GLU A 46 -18.00 -1.78 -7.52
C GLU A 46 -17.64 -0.38 -6.99
N ASN A 47 -16.75 -0.30 -6.00
CA ASN A 47 -16.31 0.95 -5.39
C ASN A 47 -15.05 1.53 -6.05
N LEU A 48 -14.52 0.86 -7.06
CA LEU A 48 -13.30 1.25 -7.75
C LEU A 48 -13.63 1.96 -9.08
N PRO A 49 -12.82 2.95 -9.49
CA PRO A 49 -12.92 3.52 -10.82
C PRO A 49 -12.58 2.48 -11.89
N GLU A 50 -12.91 2.77 -13.14
CA GLU A 50 -12.68 1.85 -14.28
C GLU A 50 -11.22 1.41 -14.41
N ALA A 51 -10.29 2.32 -14.11
CA ALA A 51 -8.87 2.03 -13.96
C ALA A 51 -8.42 2.51 -12.58
N ALA A 52 -8.38 1.61 -11.61
CA ALA A 52 -7.94 1.92 -10.25
C ALA A 52 -6.42 2.01 -10.18
N ILE A 53 -5.91 3.21 -9.93
CA ILE A 53 -4.48 3.45 -9.74
C ILE A 53 -4.17 3.30 -8.25
N VAL A 54 -3.54 2.19 -7.91
CA VAL A 54 -3.08 1.88 -6.55
C VAL A 54 -1.65 2.39 -6.39
N LYS A 55 -1.43 3.24 -5.38
CA LYS A 55 -0.11 3.73 -4.99
C LYS A 55 0.27 3.17 -3.63
N CYS A 56 1.51 2.69 -3.53
CA CYS A 56 2.13 2.33 -2.27
C CYS A 56 3.32 3.27 -2.03
N LEU A 57 3.32 3.99 -0.91
CA LEU A 57 4.41 4.86 -0.50
C LEU A 57 5.15 4.23 0.68
N LEU A 58 6.38 3.78 0.43
CA LEU A 58 7.29 3.32 1.47
C LEU A 58 8.21 4.47 1.87
N GLY A 59 8.22 4.79 3.16
CA GLY A 59 9.08 5.84 3.73
C GLY A 59 10.02 5.29 4.78
N ILE A 60 11.22 5.88 4.88
CA ILE A 60 12.10 5.74 6.04
C ILE A 60 12.43 7.15 6.54
N PRO A 61 11.56 7.76 7.38
CA PRO A 61 11.61 9.18 7.69
C PRO A 61 12.93 9.63 8.33
N LYS A 62 13.55 8.77 9.16
CA LYS A 62 14.81 9.09 9.85
C LYS A 62 15.98 9.38 8.91
N VAL A 63 15.91 8.93 7.65
CA VAL A 63 16.96 9.12 6.65
C VAL A 63 16.45 9.83 5.39
N ASN A 64 15.26 10.44 5.45
CA ASN A 64 14.62 11.15 4.34
C ASN A 64 14.53 10.32 3.04
N TYR A 65 14.32 9.01 3.18
CA TYR A 65 14.13 8.13 2.04
C TYR A 65 12.64 7.89 1.79
N ASN A 66 12.23 7.98 0.54
CA ASN A 66 10.90 7.58 0.10
C ASN A 66 10.98 6.89 -1.26
N ILE A 67 10.11 5.91 -1.46
CA ILE A 67 9.90 5.28 -2.76
C ILE A 67 8.42 5.00 -2.93
N SER A 68 7.91 5.29 -4.12
CA SER A 68 6.52 5.03 -4.48
C SER A 68 6.45 3.98 -5.57
N HIS A 69 5.59 2.98 -5.39
CA HIS A 69 5.20 2.05 -6.43
C HIS A 69 3.77 2.33 -6.84
N LYS A 70 3.47 2.18 -8.14
CA LYS A 70 2.13 2.32 -8.69
C LYS A 70 1.76 1.05 -9.44
N ALA A 71 0.51 0.63 -9.29
CA ALA A 71 -0.09 -0.44 -10.06
C ALA A 71 -1.45 0.01 -10.57
N VAL A 72 -1.89 -0.54 -11.69
CA VAL A 72 -3.22 -0.31 -12.24
C VAL A 72 -4.03 -1.59 -12.14
N TYR A 73 -5.24 -1.48 -11.61
CA TYR A 73 -6.21 -2.56 -11.49
C TYR A 73 -7.47 -2.20 -12.27
N TYR A 74 -8.02 -3.17 -12.99
CA TYR A 74 -9.24 -3.01 -13.78
C TYR A 74 -10.34 -3.90 -13.19
N PRO A 75 -11.35 -3.32 -12.52
CA PRO A 75 -12.46 -4.08 -11.95
C PRO A 75 -13.28 -4.78 -13.04
N VAL A 76 -13.73 -6.01 -12.79
CA VAL A 76 -14.59 -6.72 -13.74
C VAL A 76 -16.03 -6.26 -13.50
N ARG A 77 -16.56 -5.42 -14.38
CA ARG A 77 -17.99 -5.08 -14.36
C ARG A 77 -18.77 -6.20 -15.04
N ASN A 78 -19.58 -6.93 -14.28
CA ASN A 78 -20.61 -7.81 -14.84
C ASN A 78 -21.73 -6.95 -15.45
N SER A 79 -21.51 -6.40 -16.64
CA SER A 79 -22.56 -5.86 -17.48
C SER A 79 -23.26 -7.02 -18.18
N PHE A 80 -24.18 -7.71 -17.49
CA PHE A 80 -25.19 -8.49 -18.17
C PHE A 80 -26.23 -7.50 -18.71
N LEU A 81 -26.30 -7.41 -20.04
CA LEU A 81 -27.39 -6.78 -20.79
C LEU A 81 -28.74 -7.41 -20.43
#